data_AF-A0A147BBU2-F1
#
_entry.id   AF-A0A147BBU2-F1
#
_cell.length_a   1.000
_cell.length_b   1.000
_cell.length_c   1.000
_cell.angle_alpha   90.00
_cell.angle_beta   90.00
_cell.angle_gamma   90.00
#
_symmetry.space_group_name_H-M   'P 1'
#
loop_
_entity.id
_entity.type
_entity.pdbx_description
1 polymer ?
#
loop_
_entity_poly.entity_id
_entity_poly.type
_entity_poly.pdbx_seq_one_letter_code
_entity_poly.pdbx_strand_id
1 'polypeptide(L)'
;PQSNGLAENFVRTLKSALRKSKQGEEKEGLRQFLLRYRVTPHSTTGQPPCEMLNKRHYSTTMDLIKSGQSSESSRERARQKSNYDKRSRNRTFQINHKVWMQDRL
;
A
#
# COMPACT_ATOMS: atom_id res chain seq x y z
N PRO A 1 32.09 11.76 -8.13
CA PRO A 1 31.07 11.56 -9.20
C PRO A 1 29.65 11.74 -8.64
N GLN A 2 29.03 12.91 -8.90
CA GLN A 2 27.80 13.34 -8.22
C GLN A 2 26.72 13.85 -9.20
N SER A 3 26.96 13.73 -10.51
CA SER A 3 26.14 14.39 -11.54
C SER A 3 24.84 13.65 -11.90
N ASN A 4 24.62 12.39 -11.49
CA ASN A 4 23.41 11.64 -11.86
C ASN A 4 22.85 10.70 -10.77
N GLY A 5 22.87 11.15 -9.52
CA GLY A 5 22.41 10.33 -8.38
C GLY A 5 20.98 9.82 -8.50
N LEU A 6 20.07 10.56 -9.16
CA LEU A 6 18.69 10.12 -9.35
C LEU A 6 18.58 8.90 -10.29
N ALA A 7 19.31 8.90 -11.41
CA ALA A 7 19.31 7.75 -12.31
C ALA A 7 19.98 6.53 -11.65
N GLU A 8 21.07 6.75 -10.91
CA GLU A 8 21.75 5.68 -10.17
C GLU A 8 20.82 5.06 -9.12
N ASN A 9 20.09 5.90 -8.36
CA ASN A 9 19.10 5.45 -7.40
C ASN A 9 17.98 4.65 -8.08
N PHE A 10 17.48 5.12 -9.22
CA PHE A 10 16.47 4.41 -9.99
C PHE A 10 16.97 3.03 -10.45
N VAL A 11 18.14 2.96 -11.05
CA VAL A 11 18.73 1.70 -11.55
C VAL A 11 18.95 0.72 -10.40
N ARG A 12 19.39 1.20 -9.22
CA ARG A 12 19.53 0.36 -8.02
C ARG A 12 18.19 -0.23 -7.59
N THR A 13 17.13 0.59 -7.52
CA THR A 13 15.78 0.12 -7.17
C THR A 13 15.23 -0.85 -8.20
N LEU A 14 15.40 -0.57 -9.49
CA LEU A 14 14.99 -1.46 -10.58
C LEU A 14 15.67 -2.83 -10.48
N LYS A 15 17.00 -2.86 -10.32
CA LYS A 15 17.75 -4.11 -10.17
C LYS A 15 17.30 -4.90 -8.95
N SER A 16 17.05 -4.22 -7.82
CA SER A 16 16.52 -4.86 -6.61
C SER A 16 15.13 -5.48 -6.85
N ALA A 17 14.26 -4.79 -7.58
CA ALA A 17 12.93 -5.31 -7.91
C ALA A 17 12.99 -6.51 -8.86
N LEU A 18 13.83 -6.47 -9.89
CA LEU A 18 14.01 -7.59 -10.82
C LEU A 18 14.66 -8.81 -10.17
N ARG A 19 15.55 -8.62 -9.20
CA ARG A 19 16.09 -9.75 -8.41
C ARG A 19 15.00 -10.47 -7.60
N LYS A 20 13.86 -9.81 -7.34
CA LYS A 20 12.72 -10.38 -6.63
C LYS A 20 11.68 -11.00 -7.58
N SER A 21 11.81 -10.83 -8.90
CA SER A 21 10.91 -11.50 -9.84
C SER A 21 11.26 -12.97 -9.99
N LYS A 22 10.27 -13.79 -10.37
CA LYS A 22 10.49 -15.21 -10.65
C LYS A 22 11.43 -15.38 -11.85
N GLN A 23 12.29 -16.39 -11.80
CA GLN A 23 13.14 -16.76 -12.94
C GLN A 23 12.28 -17.11 -14.15
N GLY A 24 12.63 -16.58 -15.33
CA GLY A 24 11.88 -16.77 -16.57
C GLY A 24 10.70 -15.81 -16.78
N GLU A 25 10.36 -14.99 -15.78
CA GLU A 25 9.29 -13.98 -15.86
C GLU A 25 9.85 -12.55 -15.76
N GLU A 26 11.12 -12.32 -16.12
CA GLU A 26 11.78 -11.02 -15.91
C GLU A 26 11.07 -9.88 -16.65
N LYS A 27 10.50 -10.17 -17.83
CA LYS A 27 9.71 -9.21 -18.61
C LYS A 27 8.43 -8.79 -17.87
N GLU A 28 7.73 -9.73 -17.25
CA GLU A 28 6.52 -9.42 -16.49
C GLU A 28 6.87 -8.71 -15.18
N GLY A 29 7.93 -9.15 -14.50
CA GLY A 29 8.49 -8.45 -13.35
C GLY A 29 8.84 -7.00 -13.66
N LEU A 30 9.44 -6.74 -14.82
CA LEU A 30 9.73 -5.39 -15.31
C LEU A 30 8.46 -4.57 -15.55
N ARG A 31 7.44 -5.14 -16.23
CA ARG A 31 6.16 -4.46 -16.48
C ARG A 31 5.47 -4.08 -15.17
N GLN A 32 5.41 -5.01 -14.22
CA GLN A 32 4.82 -4.79 -12.91
C GLN A 32 5.58 -3.74 -12.10
N PHE A 33 6.91 -3.82 -12.09
CA PHE A 33 7.76 -2.81 -11.45
C PHE A 33 7.51 -1.42 -12.03
N LEU A 34 7.54 -1.29 -13.36
CA LEU A 34 7.39 -0.01 -14.03
C LEU A 34 5.98 0.58 -13.83
N LEU A 35 4.95 -0.26 -13.78
CA LEU A 35 3.59 0.20 -13.44
C LEU A 35 3.58 0.77 -12.01
N ARG A 36 4.06 -0.01 -11.03
CA ARG A 36 4.08 0.39 -9.60
C ARG A 36 4.90 1.66 -9.39
N TYR A 37 6.08 1.74 -9.99
CA TYR A 37 6.95 2.90 -9.90
C TYR A 37 6.27 4.17 -10.43
N ARG A 38 5.52 4.08 -11.53
CA ARG A 38 4.83 5.24 -12.12
C ARG A 38 3.65 5.73 -11.31
N VAL A 39 2.95 4.86 -10.57
CA VAL A 39 1.78 5.25 -9.76
C VAL A 39 2.13 5.57 -8.30
N THR A 40 3.35 5.28 -7.87
CA THR A 40 3.79 5.56 -6.50
C THR A 40 4.35 6.98 -6.43
N PRO A 41 3.88 7.84 -5.50
CA PRO A 41 4.43 9.16 -5.30
C PRO A 41 5.93 9.11 -4.97
N HIS A 42 6.72 9.97 -5.62
CA HIS A 42 8.14 10.10 -5.32
C HIS A 42 8.37 10.78 -3.96
N SER A 43 9.38 10.35 -3.22
CA SER A 43 9.68 10.92 -1.90
C SER A 43 10.06 12.40 -1.95
N THR A 44 10.71 12.84 -3.03
CA THR A 44 11.17 14.23 -3.18
C THR A 44 10.07 15.15 -3.68
N THR A 45 9.22 14.70 -4.60
CA THR A 45 8.21 15.54 -5.27
C THR A 45 6.80 15.36 -4.71
N GLY A 46 6.55 14.29 -3.95
CA GLY A 46 5.21 13.94 -3.45
C GLY A 46 4.20 13.59 -4.56
N GLN A 47 4.66 13.48 -5.80
CA GLN A 47 3.82 13.29 -6.98
C GLN A 47 4.25 12.01 -7.71
N PRO A 48 3.30 11.21 -8.24
CA PRO A 48 3.63 10.02 -9.00
C PRO A 48 4.18 10.38 -10.40
N PRO A 49 5.17 9.63 -10.92
CA PRO A 49 5.74 9.89 -12.25
C PRO A 49 4.71 9.92 -13.39
N CYS A 50 3.64 9.12 -13.33
CA CYS A 50 2.60 9.14 -14.37
C CYS A 50 1.90 10.50 -14.47
N GLU A 51 1.64 11.16 -13.34
CA GLU A 51 1.01 12.48 -13.31
C GLU A 51 1.99 13.56 -13.76
N MET A 52 3.26 13.47 -13.35
CA MET A 52 4.28 14.43 -13.79
C MET A 52 4.54 14.38 -15.30
N LEU A 53 4.53 13.18 -15.88
CA LEU A 53 4.81 12.99 -17.31
C LEU A 53 3.59 13.20 -18.20
N ASN A 54 2.44 12.64 -17.80
CA ASN A 54 1.26 12.54 -18.66
C ASN A 54 0.06 13.34 -18.14
N LYS A 55 0.20 14.06 -17.01
CA LYS A 55 -0.88 14.81 -16.34
C LYS A 55 -2.12 13.95 -16.05
N ARG A 56 -1.94 12.64 -15.90
CA ARG A 56 -3.01 11.67 -15.69
C ARG A 56 -2.56 10.56 -14.75
N HIS A 57 -3.42 10.22 -13.79
CA HIS A 57 -3.24 9.05 -12.94
C HIS A 57 -3.60 7.76 -13.67
N TYR A 58 -2.84 6.68 -13.45
CA TYR A 58 -3.17 5.37 -14.00
C TYR A 58 -4.03 4.61 -12.99
N SER A 59 -5.21 4.16 -13.42
CA SER A 59 -6.08 3.37 -12.56
C SER A 59 -5.45 2.00 -12.29
N THR A 60 -5.25 1.69 -11.02
CA THR A 60 -4.76 0.39 -10.55
C THR A 60 -5.78 -0.30 -9.64
N THR A 61 -5.58 -1.59 -9.37
CA THR A 61 -6.40 -2.34 -8.41
C THR A 61 -6.42 -1.67 -7.03
N MET A 62 -5.34 -1.04 -6.61
CA MET A 62 -5.28 -0.30 -5.34
C MET A 62 -6.17 0.94 -5.36
N ASP A 63 -6.26 1.63 -6.50
CA ASP A 63 -7.17 2.76 -6.66
C ASP A 63 -8.62 2.31 -6.64
N LEU A 64 -8.91 1.15 -7.24
CA LEU A 64 -10.25 0.56 -7.18
C LEU A 64 -10.65 0.22 -5.73
N ILE A 65 -9.75 -0.40 -4.96
CA ILE A 65 -9.99 -0.70 -3.53
C ILE A 65 -10.27 0.59 -2.74
N LYS A 66 -9.52 1.67 -3.01
CA LYS A 66 -9.74 2.97 -2.37
C LYS A 66 -11.09 3.58 -2.77
N SER A 67 -11.46 3.50 -4.05
CA SER A 67 -12.72 4.06 -4.57
C SER A 67 -13.97 3.27 -4.16
N GLY A 68 -13.84 1.98 -3.89
CA GLY A 68 -14.93 1.12 -3.42
C GLY A 68 -15.36 1.38 -1.97
N GLN A 69 -14.64 2.24 -1.24
CA GLN A 69 -15.09 2.73 0.06
C GLN A 69 -16.11 3.85 -0.14
N SER A 70 -17.35 3.49 -0.50
CA SER A 70 -18.43 4.48 -0.55
C SER A 70 -18.63 5.12 0.83
N SER A 71 -18.99 6.40 0.86
CA SER A 71 -19.24 7.11 2.12
C SER A 71 -20.36 6.44 2.96
N GLU A 72 -21.35 5.83 2.29
CA GLU A 72 -22.37 4.97 2.91
C GLU A 72 -21.75 3.78 3.66
N SER A 73 -20.84 3.04 3.01
CA SER A 73 -20.17 1.86 3.59
C SER A 73 -19.39 2.22 4.85
N SER A 74 -18.75 3.39 4.84
CA SER A 74 -17.99 3.91 5.98
C SER A 74 -18.90 4.28 7.16
N ARG A 75 -20.06 4.89 6.89
CA ARG A 75 -21.06 5.19 7.94
C ARG A 75 -21.65 3.94 8.56
N GLU A 76 -21.96 2.94 7.74
CA GLU A 76 -22.54 1.68 8.22
C GLU A 76 -21.54 0.90 9.09
N ARG A 77 -20.27 0.83 8.68
CA ARG A 77 -19.19 0.27 9.52
C ARG A 77 -18.99 1.05 10.82
N ALA A 78 -19.07 2.38 10.78
CA ALA A 78 -18.99 3.22 11.97
C ALA A 78 -20.18 2.98 12.92
N ARG A 79 -21.40 2.81 12.39
CA ARG A 79 -22.59 2.44 13.17
C ARG A 79 -22.47 1.06 13.80
N GLN A 80 -22.04 0.05 13.03
CA GLN A 80 -21.82 -1.30 13.55
C GLN A 80 -20.76 -1.31 14.67
N LYS A 81 -19.65 -0.60 14.46
CA LYS A 81 -18.62 -0.41 15.50
C LYS A 81 -19.19 0.27 16.74
N SER A 82 -19.92 1.37 16.59
CA SER A 82 -20.54 2.09 17.72
C SER A 82 -21.53 1.20 18.48
N ASN A 83 -22.36 0.43 17.79
CA ASN A 83 -23.33 -0.47 18.43
C ASN A 83 -22.64 -1.66 19.12
N TYR A 84 -21.57 -2.20 18.54
CA TYR A 84 -20.74 -3.21 19.18
C TYR A 84 -20.06 -2.65 20.44
N ASP A 85 -19.44 -1.48 20.33
CA ASP A 85 -18.73 -0.81 21.43
C ASP A 85 -19.67 -0.48 22.61
N LYS A 86 -20.94 -0.12 22.36
CA LYS A 86 -21.96 0.07 23.41
C LYS A 86 -22.20 -1.17 24.26
N ARG A 87 -22.09 -2.36 23.67
CA ARG A 87 -22.33 -3.65 24.37
C ARG A 87 -21.03 -4.31 24.82
N SER A 88 -19.88 -3.80 24.36
CA SER A 88 -18.57 -4.29 24.74
C SER A 88 -18.16 -3.70 26.10
N ARG A 89 -17.78 -4.57 27.03
CA ARG A 89 -17.17 -4.12 28.29
C ARG A 89 -15.73 -3.71 28.02
N ASN A 90 -15.35 -2.51 28.43
CA ASN A 90 -13.94 -2.11 28.43
C ASN A 90 -13.14 -3.09 29.28
N ARG A 91 -12.12 -3.71 28.68
CA ARG A 91 -11.18 -4.60 29.34
C ARG A 91 -9.81 -3.97 29.30
N THR A 92 -9.29 -3.59 30.46
CA THR A 92 -7.91 -3.13 30.64
C THR A 92 -7.08 -4.26 31.23
N PHE A 93 -5.87 -4.46 30.73
CA PHE A 93 -4.95 -5.49 31.19
C PHE A 93 -3.66 -4.85 31.70
N GLN A 94 -3.06 -5.43 32.74
CA GLN A 94 -1.73 -5.07 33.21
C GLN A 94 -0.72 -6.12 32.72
N ILE A 95 0.55 -5.73 32.69
CA ILE A 95 1.65 -6.64 32.38
C ILE A 95 1.59 -7.82 33.37
N ASN A 96 1.69 -9.05 32.87
CA ASN A 96 1.54 -10.33 33.59
C ASN A 96 0.11 -10.81 33.93
N HIS A 97 -0.94 -10.16 33.42
CA HIS A 97 -2.30 -10.74 33.51
C HIS A 97 -2.43 -11.98 32.60
N LYS A 98 -2.90 -13.10 33.17
CA LYS A 98 -3.24 -14.31 32.41
C LYS A 98 -4.49 -14.04 31.58
N VAL A 99 -4.36 -14.12 30.25
CA VAL A 99 -5.45 -13.94 29.29
C VAL A 99 -5.56 -15.17 28.40
N TRP A 100 -6.79 -15.48 28.00
CA TRP A 100 -7.05 -16.53 27.02
C TRP A 100 -7.06 -15.92 25.63
N MET A 101 -6.30 -16.50 24.70
CA MET A 101 -6.33 -16.16 23.28
C MET A 101 -7.16 -17.22 22.56
N GLN A 102 -8.16 -16.78 21.80
CA GLN A 102 -8.89 -17.67 20.91
C GLN A 102 -8.18 -17.67 19.55
N ASP A 103 -7.51 -18.78 19.25
CA ASP A 103 -6.92 -18.99 17.93
C ASP A 103 -8.02 -19.35 16.93
N ARG A 104 -8.01 -18.71 15.76
CA ARG A 104 -8.94 -19.02 14.66
C ARG A 104 -8.11 -19.54 13.50
N LEU A 105 -8.02 -20.86 13.45
CA LEU A 105 -7.59 -21.61 12.26
C LEU A 105 -8.72 -21.63 11.22
#